data_AF-A0A847H4M7-F1
#
_entry.id   AF-A0A847H4M7-F1
#
_cell.length_a   1.000
_cell.length_b   1.000
_cell.length_c   1.000
_cell.angle_alpha   90.00
_cell.angle_beta   90.00
_cell.angle_gamma   90.00
#
_symmetry.space_group_name_H-M   'P 1'
#
loop_
_entity.id
_entity.type
_entity.pdbx_description
1 polymer ?
#
loop_
_entity_poly.entity_id
_entity_poly.type
_entity_poly.pdbx_seq_one_letter_code
_entity_poly.pdbx_strand_id
1 'polypeptide(L)'
;MKKRVLPIIAIFVLLLALMIGGCDDAQPPVERIALSSLPRLEYLKGEPFDLNSAKVVVYYADGRQETIPLTLEMISDYNPQEVRTHILTVRYENASATIRINISNAPVTHVEAVSGALPYKSEYIEEQSLDVENLLLKINYETGDPDFIPVTAEMVE
;
A
#
# COMPACT_ATOMS: atom_id res chain seq x y z
N MET A 1 21.11 19.80 29.17
CA MET A 1 19.68 19.96 29.55
C MET A 1 18.85 20.05 28.28
N LYS A 2 18.39 18.91 27.76
CA LYS A 2 17.68 18.81 26.47
C LYS A 2 16.20 18.59 26.80
N LYS A 3 15.38 19.65 26.70
CA LYS A 3 13.93 19.57 26.95
C LYS A 3 13.32 18.64 25.91
N ARG A 4 12.94 17.43 26.34
CA ARG A 4 12.18 16.48 25.53
C ARG A 4 10.72 16.95 25.57
N VAL A 5 10.29 17.65 24.53
CA VAL A 5 8.88 17.94 24.26
C VAL A 5 8.23 16.64 23.79
N LEU A 6 7.29 16.11 24.57
CA LEU A 6 6.42 15.00 24.17
C LEU A 6 5.46 15.48 23.06
N PRO A 7 5.15 14.68 22.03
CA PRO A 7 4.16 15.06 21.03
C PRO A 7 2.76 14.96 21.66
N ILE A 8 2.03 16.08 21.66
CA ILE A 8 0.69 16.28 22.24
C ILE A 8 -0.43 15.76 21.29
N ILE A 9 -0.15 14.82 20.38
CA ILE A 9 -1.02 14.54 19.21
C ILE A 9 -1.60 13.11 19.23
N ALA A 10 -1.93 12.57 20.40
CA ALA A 10 -2.57 11.24 20.52
C ALA A 10 -3.85 11.24 21.38
N ILE A 11 -4.44 12.41 21.64
CA ILE A 11 -5.70 12.54 22.41
C ILE A 11 -6.51 13.68 21.78
N PHE A 12 -7.15 13.45 20.64
CA PHE A 12 -8.11 14.42 20.09
C PHE A 12 -9.31 13.79 19.36
N VAL A 13 -9.80 12.62 19.80
CA VAL A 13 -11.14 12.12 19.39
C VAL A 13 -11.88 11.39 20.53
N LEU A 14 -11.71 11.77 21.80
CA LEU A 14 -12.53 11.18 22.88
C LEU A 14 -13.00 12.16 23.96
N LEU A 15 -13.18 13.44 23.65
CA LEU A 15 -13.67 14.38 24.68
C LEU A 15 -14.49 15.53 24.10
N LEU A 16 -15.67 15.20 23.58
CA LEU A 16 -16.79 16.14 23.51
C LEU A 16 -18.08 15.53 24.05
N ALA A 17 -18.04 15.11 25.32
CA ALA A 17 -19.25 14.88 26.11
C ALA A 17 -18.93 15.12 27.58
N LEU A 18 -18.92 16.39 28.00
CA LEU A 18 -18.95 16.73 29.41
C LEU A 18 -19.72 18.03 29.57
N MET A 19 -21.04 17.93 29.44
CA MET A 19 -21.97 18.67 30.27
C MET A 19 -23.30 17.91 30.38
N ILE A 20 -23.73 17.76 31.63
CA ILE A 20 -25.06 17.39 32.15
C ILE A 20 -25.38 15.90 32.31
N GLY A 21 -25.41 15.47 33.58
CA GLY A 21 -26.34 14.46 34.10
C GLY A 21 -25.87 13.01 33.99
N GLY A 22 -25.78 12.31 35.12
CA GLY A 22 -25.31 10.94 35.18
C GLY A 22 -26.22 9.95 34.45
N CYS A 23 -25.61 9.18 33.55
CA CYS A 23 -25.66 7.73 33.57
C CYS A 23 -24.25 7.27 33.19
N ASP A 24 -23.76 6.21 33.82
CA ASP A 24 -22.52 5.53 33.40
C ASP A 24 -22.84 4.81 32.09
N ASP A 25 -22.97 5.57 30.99
CA ASP A 25 -23.25 5.03 29.66
C ASP A 25 -21.93 4.45 29.12
N ALA A 26 -21.59 3.26 29.61
CA ALA A 26 -20.61 2.41 28.97
C ALA A 26 -20.97 2.31 27.48
N GLN A 27 -20.03 2.68 26.61
CA GLN A 27 -20.22 2.51 25.17
C GLN A 27 -20.58 1.03 24.91
N PRO A 28 -21.68 0.75 24.18
CA PRO A 28 -22.06 -0.61 23.80
C PRO A 28 -20.91 -1.24 23.00
N PRO A 29 -20.72 -2.56 23.09
CA PRO A 29 -19.67 -3.23 22.33
C PRO A 29 -19.93 -3.11 20.82
N VAL A 30 -18.85 -3.02 20.05
CA VAL A 30 -18.92 -3.09 18.60
C VAL A 30 -19.29 -4.52 18.18
N GLU A 31 -20.34 -4.63 17.35
CA GLU A 31 -20.81 -5.89 16.80
C GLU A 31 -20.13 -6.18 15.46
N ARG A 32 -20.04 -5.17 14.57
CA ARG A 32 -19.39 -5.28 13.26
C ARG A 32 -19.03 -3.91 12.69
N ILE A 33 -18.18 -3.92 11.67
CA ILE A 33 -17.92 -2.76 10.82
C ILE A 33 -18.27 -3.05 9.36
N ALA A 34 -18.58 -2.00 8.61
CA ALA A 34 -18.72 -2.06 7.16
C ALA A 34 -18.11 -0.82 6.52
N LEU A 35 -17.63 -0.93 5.28
CA LEU A 35 -17.15 0.21 4.52
C LEU A 35 -18.35 0.90 3.87
N SER A 36 -18.54 2.20 4.13
CA SER A 36 -19.62 2.99 3.48
C SER A 36 -19.13 3.72 2.25
N SER A 37 -17.87 4.12 2.22
CA SER A 37 -17.18 4.63 1.04
C SER A 37 -15.81 3.99 0.95
N LEU A 38 -15.47 3.50 -0.24
CA LEU A 38 -14.18 2.88 -0.51
C LEU A 38 -13.16 3.96 -0.90
N PRO A 39 -11.88 3.77 -0.52
CA PRO A 39 -10.80 4.54 -1.14
C PRO A 39 -10.67 4.16 -2.61
N ARG A 40 -9.76 4.85 -3.33
CA ARG A 40 -9.28 4.35 -4.63
C ARG A 40 -8.72 2.94 -4.44
N LEU A 41 -8.86 2.09 -5.46
CA LEU A 41 -8.49 0.67 -5.37
C LEU A 41 -7.30 0.30 -6.25
N GLU A 42 -6.80 1.25 -7.04
CA GLU A 42 -5.67 1.05 -7.95
C GLU A 42 -4.61 2.12 -7.69
N TYR A 43 -3.37 1.71 -7.45
CA TYR A 43 -2.26 2.59 -7.12
C TYR A 43 -1.04 2.24 -7.97
N LEU A 44 -0.20 3.24 -8.21
CA LEU A 44 1.14 3.00 -8.73
C LEU A 44 2.09 2.63 -7.58
N LYS A 45 3.13 1.87 -7.89
CA LYS A 45 4.21 1.54 -6.94
C LYS A 45 4.75 2.81 -6.28
N GLY A 46 4.77 2.83 -4.95
CA GLY A 46 5.23 3.96 -4.15
C GLY A 46 4.21 5.10 -3.98
N GLU A 47 3.05 5.04 -4.63
CA GLU A 47 2.00 6.04 -4.48
C GLU A 47 1.45 6.03 -3.04
N PRO A 48 1.23 7.20 -2.40
CA PRO A 48 0.62 7.26 -1.08
C PRO A 48 -0.83 6.78 -1.10
N PHE A 49 -1.24 6.07 -0.05
CA PHE A 49 -2.61 5.58 0.05
C PHE A 49 -3.57 6.71 0.41
N ASP A 50 -4.41 7.12 -0.55
CA ASP A 50 -5.42 8.16 -0.34
C ASP A 50 -6.70 7.60 0.29
N LEU A 51 -6.96 8.00 1.54
CA LEU A 51 -8.13 7.60 2.34
C LEU A 51 -9.13 8.73 2.59
N ASN A 52 -8.91 9.94 2.04
CA ASN A 52 -9.61 11.16 2.50
C ASN A 52 -11.15 11.10 2.33
N SER A 53 -11.65 10.29 1.40
CA SER A 53 -13.08 10.08 1.17
C SER A 53 -13.63 8.78 1.76
N ALA A 54 -12.77 7.91 2.28
CA ALA A 54 -13.13 6.58 2.76
C ALA A 54 -13.68 6.62 4.19
N LYS A 55 -14.72 5.84 4.44
CA LYS A 55 -15.44 5.84 5.72
C LYS A 55 -15.83 4.43 6.14
N VAL A 56 -15.85 4.23 7.45
CA VAL A 56 -16.29 3.00 8.11
C VAL A 56 -17.58 3.31 8.87
N VAL A 57 -18.57 2.44 8.72
CA VAL A 57 -19.77 2.41 9.57
C VAL A 57 -19.52 1.37 10.65
N VAL A 58 -19.60 1.81 11.90
CA VAL A 58 -19.54 0.98 13.10
C VAL A 58 -20.96 0.67 13.53
N TYR A 59 -21.26 -0.61 13.74
CA TYR A 59 -22.55 -1.09 14.23
C TYR A 59 -22.36 -1.61 15.65
N TYR A 60 -23.11 -1.02 16.58
CA TYR A 60 -23.08 -1.37 17.99
C TYR A 60 -24.18 -2.35 18.35
N ALA A 61 -23.95 -3.13 19.41
CA ALA A 61 -24.90 -4.17 19.86
C ALA A 61 -26.25 -3.61 20.33
N ASP A 62 -26.34 -2.32 20.66
CA ASP A 62 -27.59 -1.65 21.03
C ASP A 62 -28.38 -1.12 19.81
N GLY A 63 -27.91 -1.41 18.59
CA GLY A 63 -28.51 -0.98 17.32
C GLY A 63 -28.08 0.40 16.85
N ARG A 64 -27.27 1.13 17.62
CA ARG A 64 -26.70 2.41 17.16
C ARG A 64 -25.68 2.20 16.05
N GLN A 65 -25.50 3.25 15.25
CA GLN A 65 -24.51 3.29 14.17
C GLN A 65 -23.75 4.60 14.23
N GLU A 66 -22.45 4.53 13.96
CA GLU A 66 -21.58 5.68 13.81
C GLU A 66 -20.80 5.57 12.50
N THR A 67 -20.60 6.69 11.81
CA THR A 67 -19.75 6.75 10.61
C THR A 67 -18.50 7.55 10.92
N ILE A 68 -17.35 6.90 10.84
CA ILE A 68 -16.03 7.49 11.12
C ILE A 68 -15.17 7.50 9.85
N PRO A 69 -14.22 8.45 9.72
CA PRO A 69 -13.23 8.41 8.65
C PRO A 69 -12.36 7.16 8.77
N LEU A 70 -12.05 6.52 7.64
CA LEU A 70 -11.05 5.45 7.59
C LEU A 70 -9.65 6.07 7.68
N THR A 71 -8.82 5.61 8.61
CA THR A 71 -7.45 6.09 8.79
C THR A 71 -6.42 4.99 8.51
N LEU A 72 -5.17 5.38 8.24
CA LEU A 72 -4.08 4.43 8.01
C LEU A 72 -3.82 3.52 9.22
N GLU A 73 -4.07 4.01 10.45
CA GLU A 73 -3.89 3.23 11.68
C GLU A 73 -4.88 2.05 11.78
N MET A 74 -6.01 2.13 11.08
CA MET A 74 -6.97 1.03 11.00
C MET A 74 -6.56 -0.05 9.99
N ILE A 75 -5.52 0.19 9.17
CA ILE A 75 -5.16 -0.66 8.04
C ILE A 75 -3.86 -1.41 8.34
N SER A 76 -3.90 -2.74 8.23
CA SER A 76 -2.70 -3.59 8.26
C SER A 76 -2.32 -4.10 6.86
N ASP A 77 -1.07 -4.55 6.74
CA ASP A 77 -0.54 -5.27 5.58
C ASP A 77 -0.44 -4.45 4.28
N TYR A 78 -0.44 -3.12 4.40
CA TYR A 78 -0.18 -2.22 3.28
C TYR A 78 1.33 -2.07 3.00
N ASN A 79 1.78 -2.50 1.83
CA ASN A 79 3.12 -2.21 1.32
C ASN A 79 3.04 -1.54 -0.06
N PRO A 80 3.30 -0.21 -0.17
CA PRO A 80 3.20 0.51 -1.44
C PRO A 80 4.27 0.09 -2.47
N GLN A 81 5.33 -0.61 -2.06
CA GLN A 81 6.44 -0.99 -2.93
C GLN A 81 6.24 -2.33 -3.64
N GLU A 82 5.25 -3.11 -3.22
CA GLU A 82 4.98 -4.43 -3.78
C GLU A 82 3.92 -4.36 -4.88
N VAL A 83 4.35 -4.55 -6.11
CA VAL A 83 3.47 -4.66 -7.28
C VAL A 83 2.73 -5.99 -7.25
N ARG A 84 1.46 -5.95 -6.85
CA ARG A 84 0.52 -7.08 -6.82
C ARG A 84 -0.87 -6.63 -6.40
N THR A 85 -1.79 -7.57 -6.37
CA THR A 85 -3.01 -7.44 -5.56
C THR A 85 -2.66 -7.57 -4.06
N HIS A 86 -3.16 -6.63 -3.27
CA HIS A 86 -3.12 -6.65 -1.81
C HIS A 86 -4.53 -6.86 -1.24
N ILE A 87 -4.63 -7.62 -0.16
CA ILE A 87 -5.84 -7.76 0.65
C ILE A 87 -5.52 -7.13 2.00
N LEU A 88 -6.01 -5.91 2.20
CA LEU A 88 -5.77 -5.13 3.39
C LEU A 88 -6.83 -5.46 4.44
N THR A 89 -6.43 -5.53 5.71
CA THR A 89 -7.37 -5.69 6.81
C THR A 89 -7.64 -4.33 7.44
N VAL A 90 -8.92 -3.97 7.53
CA VAL A 90 -9.41 -2.81 8.30
C VAL A 90 -9.84 -3.30 9.67
N ARG A 91 -9.32 -2.72 10.75
CA ARG A 91 -9.66 -3.07 12.14
C ARG A 91 -10.23 -1.88 12.88
N TYR A 92 -11.25 -2.16 13.69
CA TYR A 92 -11.80 -1.24 14.67
C TYR A 92 -12.25 -2.05 15.88
N GLU A 93 -11.60 -1.85 17.02
CA GLU A 93 -11.78 -2.66 18.23
C GLU A 93 -11.71 -4.19 17.94
N ASN A 94 -12.75 -4.95 18.28
CA ASN A 94 -12.87 -6.39 18.05
C ASN A 94 -13.40 -6.76 16.65
N ALA A 95 -13.74 -5.78 15.81
CA ALA A 95 -14.30 -6.00 14.49
C ALA A 95 -13.28 -5.77 13.37
N SER A 96 -13.49 -6.44 12.24
CA SER A 96 -12.65 -6.29 11.05
C SER A 96 -13.42 -6.40 9.74
N ALA A 97 -12.88 -5.77 8.70
CA ALA A 97 -13.31 -5.87 7.31
C ALA A 97 -12.08 -5.96 6.41
N THR A 98 -12.28 -6.25 5.12
CA THR A 98 -11.16 -6.32 4.16
C THR A 98 -11.40 -5.41 2.97
N ILE A 99 -10.29 -4.91 2.40
CA ILE A 99 -10.28 -4.13 1.16
C ILE A 99 -9.26 -4.77 0.22
N ARG A 100 -9.67 -5.03 -1.02
CA ARG A 100 -8.76 -5.48 -2.07
C ARG A 100 -8.31 -4.27 -2.88
N ILE A 101 -6.99 -4.05 -2.95
CA ILE A 101 -6.39 -3.03 -3.82
C ILE A 101 -5.40 -3.68 -4.79
N ASN A 102 -5.07 -2.98 -5.87
CA ASN A 102 -4.06 -3.38 -6.84
C ASN A 102 -2.96 -2.32 -6.94
N ILE A 103 -1.70 -2.76 -6.87
CA ILE A 103 -0.53 -1.92 -7.10
C ILE A 103 0.13 -2.38 -8.39
N SER A 104 0.33 -1.46 -9.33
CA SER A 104 1.00 -1.70 -10.61
C SER A 104 2.22 -0.80 -10.81
N ASN A 105 3.09 -1.15 -11.75
CA ASN A 105 4.06 -0.20 -12.28
C ASN A 105 3.34 0.89 -13.09
N ALA A 106 3.99 2.04 -13.25
CA ALA A 106 3.55 3.06 -14.20
C ALA A 106 3.71 2.56 -15.65
N PRO A 107 3.12 3.22 -16.65
CA PRO A 107 3.30 2.85 -18.05
C PRO A 107 4.78 2.82 -18.45
N VAL A 108 5.16 1.83 -19.27
CA VAL A 108 6.51 1.73 -19.85
C VAL A 108 6.69 2.83 -20.88
N THR A 109 7.81 3.55 -20.82
CA THR A 109 8.17 4.60 -21.78
C THR A 109 9.22 4.14 -22.78
N HIS A 110 10.27 3.45 -22.31
CA HIS A 110 11.31 2.91 -23.18
C HIS A 110 12.02 1.71 -22.54
N VAL A 111 12.50 0.80 -23.39
CA VAL A 111 13.30 -0.37 -23.00
C VAL A 111 14.65 -0.24 -23.66
N GLU A 112 15.71 -0.31 -22.87
CA GLU A 112 17.10 -0.24 -23.35
C GLU A 112 17.88 -1.47 -22.88
N ALA A 113 18.74 -1.99 -23.76
CA ALA A 113 19.69 -3.03 -23.38
C ALA A 113 20.81 -2.39 -22.55
N VAL A 114 21.13 -2.99 -21.41
CA VAL A 114 22.24 -2.56 -20.56
C VAL A 114 23.14 -3.75 -20.27
N SER A 115 24.44 -3.51 -20.31
CA SER A 115 25.40 -4.48 -19.80
C SER A 115 25.22 -4.64 -18.30
N GLY A 116 24.94 -5.86 -17.81
CA GLY A 116 24.80 -6.13 -16.39
C GLY A 116 26.13 -6.11 -15.63
N ALA A 117 26.09 -6.56 -14.38
CA ALA A 117 27.29 -6.66 -13.55
C ALA A 117 28.27 -7.70 -14.12
N LEU A 118 29.55 -7.34 -14.17
CA LEU A 118 30.63 -8.11 -14.80
C LEU A 118 30.79 -9.53 -14.22
N PRO A 119 31.26 -10.51 -15.03
CA PRO A 119 31.61 -10.40 -16.45
C PRO A 119 30.46 -10.79 -17.40
N TYR A 120 30.35 -10.08 -18.53
CA TYR A 120 29.50 -10.45 -19.67
C TYR A 120 30.36 -10.56 -20.93
N LYS A 121 29.94 -11.37 -21.90
CA LYS A 121 30.74 -11.64 -23.11
C LYS A 121 30.43 -10.66 -24.25
N SER A 122 31.46 -9.98 -24.72
CA SER A 122 31.35 -8.97 -25.80
C SER A 122 32.10 -9.35 -27.08
N GLU A 123 32.87 -10.43 -27.08
CA GLU A 123 33.68 -10.87 -28.22
C GLU A 123 33.32 -12.30 -28.60
N TYR A 124 33.18 -12.53 -29.90
CA TYR A 124 32.75 -13.79 -30.49
C TYR A 124 33.58 -14.13 -31.72
N ILE A 125 33.80 -15.42 -31.93
CA ILE A 125 34.33 -15.96 -33.19
C ILE A 125 33.18 -16.47 -34.07
N GLU A 126 33.46 -16.73 -35.35
CA GLU A 126 32.48 -17.29 -36.28
C GLU A 126 31.91 -18.62 -35.75
N GLU A 127 30.61 -18.85 -35.99
CA GLU A 127 29.84 -20.02 -35.54
C GLU A 127 29.69 -20.19 -34.01
N GLN A 128 30.19 -19.26 -33.21
CA GLN A 128 29.98 -19.29 -31.76
C GLN A 128 28.55 -18.87 -31.39
N SER A 129 27.91 -19.65 -30.52
CA SER A 129 26.61 -19.31 -29.95
C SER A 129 26.68 -18.03 -29.11
N LEU A 130 25.64 -17.20 -29.21
CA LEU A 130 25.46 -16.00 -28.41
C LEU A 130 25.35 -16.37 -26.92
N ASP A 131 26.08 -15.64 -26.09
CA ASP A 131 26.02 -15.75 -24.62
C ASP A 131 25.23 -14.56 -24.08
N VAL A 132 24.07 -14.85 -23.48
CA VAL A 132 23.18 -13.84 -22.89
C VAL A 132 23.36 -13.70 -21.37
N GLU A 133 24.30 -14.43 -20.78
CA GLU A 133 24.57 -14.35 -19.34
C GLU A 133 24.96 -12.92 -18.95
N ASN A 134 24.39 -12.44 -17.84
CA ASN A 134 24.61 -11.10 -17.31
C ASN A 134 24.20 -9.94 -18.25
N LEU A 135 23.45 -10.20 -19.33
CA LEU A 135 22.77 -9.15 -20.09
C LEU A 135 21.43 -8.82 -19.43
N LEU A 136 21.15 -7.52 -19.26
CA LEU A 136 19.91 -7.04 -18.65
C LEU A 136 19.19 -6.09 -19.62
N LEU A 137 17.86 -6.14 -19.61
CA LEU A 137 17.00 -5.08 -20.13
C LEU A 137 16.64 -4.15 -18.98
N LYS A 138 16.83 -2.85 -19.19
CA LYS A 138 16.34 -1.81 -18.29
C LYS A 138 15.00 -1.30 -18.80
N ILE A 139 13.96 -1.49 -17.99
CA ILE A 139 12.59 -1.06 -18.28
C ILE A 139 12.36 0.29 -17.61
N ASN A 140 12.23 1.35 -18.41
CA ASN A 140 11.95 2.69 -17.91
C ASN A 140 10.43 2.92 -17.92
N TYR A 141 9.92 3.47 -16.81
CA TYR A 141 8.52 3.81 -16.64
C TYR A 141 8.31 5.33 -16.67
N GLU A 142 7.07 5.77 -16.81
CA GLU A 142 6.71 7.20 -16.76
C GLU A 142 7.04 7.82 -15.39
N THR A 143 6.90 7.04 -14.32
CA THR A 143 7.27 7.42 -12.95
C THR A 143 7.85 6.21 -12.19
N GLY A 144 8.64 6.49 -11.16
CA GLY A 144 9.27 5.46 -10.33
C GLY A 144 10.63 4.97 -10.85
N ASP A 145 11.20 4.01 -10.14
CA ASP A 145 12.50 3.42 -10.48
C ASP A 145 12.36 2.39 -11.62
N PRO A 146 13.39 2.25 -12.48
CA PRO A 146 13.39 1.24 -13.52
C PRO A 146 13.51 -0.18 -12.95
N ASP A 147 12.95 -1.15 -13.66
CA ASP A 147 13.19 -2.56 -13.40
C ASP A 147 14.28 -3.11 -14.32
N PHE A 148 15.00 -4.13 -13.85
CA PHE A 148 16.02 -4.83 -14.63
C PHE A 148 15.60 -6.29 -14.81
N ILE A 149 15.51 -6.74 -16.06
CA ILE A 149 15.09 -8.10 -16.41
C ILE A 149 16.25 -8.78 -17.13
N PRO A 150 16.64 -10.02 -16.76
CA PRO A 150 17.66 -10.76 -17.50
C PRO A 150 17.20 -11.07 -18.93
N VAL A 151 18.10 -10.91 -19.88
CA VAL A 151 17.89 -11.36 -21.27
C VAL A 151 17.90 -12.89 -21.28
N THR A 152 16.93 -13.50 -21.95
CA THR A 152 16.88 -14.95 -22.17
C THR A 152 17.19 -15.28 -23.62
N ALA A 153 17.61 -16.51 -23.90
CA ALA A 153 17.89 -16.96 -25.26
C ALA A 153 16.65 -16.81 -26.17
N GLU A 154 15.46 -17.10 -25.64
CA GLU A 154 14.18 -16.93 -26.35
C GLU A 154 13.90 -15.48 -26.82
N MET A 155 14.52 -14.46 -26.21
CA MET A 155 14.34 -13.07 -26.61
C MET A 155 15.20 -12.67 -27.83
N VAL A 156 16.18 -13.49 -28.21
CA VAL A 156 17.19 -13.18 -29.23
C VAL A 156 17.27 -14.25 -30.34
N GLU A 157 16.38 -15.24 -30.31
CA GLU A 157 16.20 -16.28 -31.33
C GLU A 157 15.26 -15.85 -32.46
#